data_AF-A0A355YPQ4-F1
#
_entry.id   AF-A0A355YPQ4-F1
#
_cell.length_a   1.000
_cell.length_b   1.000
_cell.length_c   1.000
_cell.angle_alpha   90.00
_cell.angle_beta   90.00
_cell.angle_gamma   90.00
#
_symmetry.space_group_name_H-M   'P 1'
#
loop_
_entity.id
_entity.type
_entity.pdbx_description
1 polymer ?
#
loop_
_entity_poly.entity_id
_entity_poly.type
_entity_poly.pdbx_seq_one_letter_code
_entity_poly.pdbx_strand_id
1 'polypeptide(L)'
;MKKSTCRRVVAGLILLVNLGAAAMLAWGLINGAKTGASPQTWKDVLQEKDYLESDQFQHEASEAMYDVLAVISAQSRLERGGEYEPERYIRLREYLDSRKVYDEIPASEKENGICYRLGDLYQWGLKGMTFSMDTLQEAYKPLFYNSIQEYANRCDEEYNVLVNQLTETVETLKKEVADYQAAKKTWSFEAVNTRYVLWDLGSGNVLTNVSQFQKEDIQQGELEAYFKEFGSYYIFDSRSANVMQQNVGDYYSYNTHALLSGWNIHLDGEYQLYVGIDTSFPVADQLAAGEKEYEDAKEALSS
;
A
#
# COMPACT_ATOMS: atom_id res chain seq x y z
N MET A 1 -42.55 -40.80 29.18
CA MET A 1 -41.66 -40.27 30.23
C MET A 1 -40.18 -40.06 29.82
N LYS A 2 -39.69 -40.44 28.64
CA LYS A 2 -38.25 -40.30 28.29
C LYS A 2 -37.79 -38.93 27.73
N LYS A 3 -38.69 -38.12 27.16
CA LYS A 3 -38.33 -36.84 26.50
C LYS A 3 -37.95 -35.69 27.46
N SER A 4 -38.52 -35.62 28.67
CA SER A 4 -38.23 -34.49 29.59
C SER A 4 -36.89 -34.64 30.32
N THR A 5 -36.47 -35.87 30.61
CA THR A 5 -35.18 -36.15 31.27
C THR A 5 -34.01 -35.88 30.32
N CYS A 6 -34.11 -36.29 29.06
CA CYS A 6 -33.10 -36.00 28.03
C CYS A 6 -32.92 -34.49 27.82
N ARG A 7 -34.02 -33.73 27.78
CA ARG A 7 -33.99 -32.27 27.63
C ARG A 7 -33.33 -31.54 28.81
N ARG A 8 -33.47 -32.03 30.03
CA ARG A 8 -32.81 -31.49 31.24
C ARG A 8 -31.32 -31.82 31.30
N VAL A 9 -30.93 -33.02 30.86
CA VAL A 9 -29.51 -33.43 30.77
C VAL A 9 -28.78 -32.60 29.71
N VAL A 10 -29.39 -32.43 28.52
CA VAL A 10 -28.82 -31.58 27.46
C VAL A 10 -28.73 -30.12 27.90
N ALA A 11 -29.78 -29.57 28.53
CA ALA A 11 -29.73 -28.20 29.06
C ALA A 11 -28.65 -28.03 30.15
N GLY A 12 -28.48 -29.00 31.05
CA GLY A 12 -27.43 -28.98 32.07
C GLY A 12 -26.02 -29.05 31.48
N LEU A 13 -25.81 -29.87 30.45
CA LEU A 13 -24.54 -29.95 29.73
C LEU A 13 -24.20 -28.64 29.01
N ILE A 14 -25.16 -28.03 28.32
CA ILE A 14 -24.97 -26.72 27.67
C ILE A 14 -24.60 -25.64 28.70
N LEU A 15 -25.24 -25.66 29.87
CA LEU A 15 -24.98 -24.69 30.93
C LEU A 15 -23.58 -24.86 31.54
N LEU A 16 -23.11 -26.11 31.69
CA LEU A 16 -21.75 -26.41 32.14
C LEU A 16 -20.69 -26.02 31.10
N VAL A 17 -20.95 -26.26 29.81
CA VAL A 17 -20.06 -25.82 28.73
C VAL A 17 -19.95 -24.29 28.71
N ASN A 18 -21.07 -23.58 28.85
CA ASN A 18 -21.06 -22.11 28.91
C ASN A 18 -20.35 -21.56 30.15
N LEU A 19 -20.48 -22.20 31.31
CA LEU A 19 -19.76 -21.82 32.53
C LEU A 19 -18.25 -22.08 32.41
N GLY A 20 -17.86 -23.19 31.78
CA GLY A 20 -16.45 -23.50 31.47
C GLY A 20 -15.83 -22.46 30.54
N ALA A 21 -16.52 -22.11 29.45
CA ALA A 21 -16.09 -21.06 28.53
C ALA A 21 -16.00 -19.68 29.22
N ALA A 22 -16.95 -19.33 30.07
CA ALA A 22 -16.91 -18.08 30.83
C ALA A 22 -15.75 -18.03 31.85
N ALA A 23 -15.44 -19.15 32.51
CA ALA A 23 -14.31 -19.25 33.41
C ALA A 23 -12.97 -19.13 32.67
N MET A 24 -12.85 -19.75 31.49
CA MET A 24 -11.67 -19.61 30.63
C MET A 24 -11.49 -18.18 30.12
N LEU A 25 -12.58 -17.50 29.73
CA LEU A 25 -12.54 -16.08 29.34
C LEU A 25 -12.12 -15.18 30.52
N ALA A 26 -12.66 -15.42 31.71
CA ALA A 26 -12.27 -14.67 32.91
C ALA A 26 -10.80 -14.92 33.28
N TRP A 27 -10.31 -16.14 33.10
CA TRP A 27 -8.91 -16.50 33.31
C TRP A 27 -7.99 -15.86 32.26
N GLY A 28 -8.39 -15.84 31.00
CA GLY A 28 -7.71 -15.12 29.93
C GLY A 28 -7.64 -13.61 30.19
N LEU A 29 -8.70 -12.99 30.70
CA LEU A 29 -8.67 -11.57 31.11
C LEU A 29 -7.68 -11.29 32.27
N ILE A 30 -7.58 -12.21 33.24
CA ILE A 30 -6.64 -12.07 34.37
C ILE A 30 -5.20 -12.27 33.91
N ASN A 31 -4.95 -13.21 32.99
CA ASN A 31 -3.61 -13.49 32.48
C ASN A 31 -3.18 -12.57 31.33
N GLY A 32 -4.10 -11.98 30.56
CA GLY A 32 -3.81 -10.93 29.58
C GLY A 32 -3.15 -9.71 30.21
N ALA A 33 -3.46 -9.40 31.47
CA ALA A 33 -2.76 -8.37 32.23
C ALA A 33 -1.29 -8.73 32.57
N LYS A 34 -0.88 -10.00 32.43
CA LYS A 34 0.49 -10.48 32.66
C LYS A 34 1.26 -10.72 31.37
N THR A 35 0.59 -11.24 30.33
CA THR A 35 1.18 -11.53 29.01
C THR A 35 1.18 -10.33 28.08
N GLY A 36 0.34 -9.32 28.35
CA GLY A 36 0.12 -8.18 27.46
C GLY A 36 -0.90 -8.47 26.35
N ALA A 37 -1.39 -9.71 26.25
CA ALA A 37 -2.29 -10.13 25.18
C ALA A 37 -3.69 -9.53 25.31
N SER A 38 -4.24 -9.09 24.18
CA SER A 38 -5.56 -8.45 24.12
C SER A 38 -6.71 -9.43 24.45
N PRO A 39 -7.87 -8.93 24.94
CA PRO A 39 -9.04 -9.78 25.16
C PRO A 39 -9.52 -10.54 23.91
N GLN A 40 -9.30 -9.96 22.72
CA GLN A 40 -9.67 -10.59 21.47
C GLN A 40 -8.70 -11.73 21.12
N THR A 41 -7.40 -11.53 21.32
CA THR A 41 -6.36 -12.57 21.18
C THR A 41 -6.70 -13.78 22.05
N TRP A 42 -7.05 -13.56 23.32
CA TRP A 42 -7.49 -14.62 24.22
C TRP A 42 -8.74 -15.36 23.74
N LYS A 43 -9.72 -14.63 23.20
CA LYS A 43 -10.93 -15.23 22.65
C LYS A 43 -10.61 -16.11 21.44
N ASP A 44 -9.70 -15.68 20.57
CA ASP A 44 -9.30 -16.44 19.38
C ASP A 44 -8.55 -17.72 19.76
N VAL A 45 -7.61 -17.64 20.72
CA VAL A 45 -6.90 -18.82 21.22
C VAL A 45 -7.85 -19.82 21.89
N LEU A 46 -8.82 -19.35 22.69
CA LEU A 46 -9.84 -20.20 23.31
C LEU A 46 -10.80 -20.85 22.30
N GLN A 47 -10.92 -20.27 21.11
CA GLN A 47 -11.66 -20.84 19.99
C GLN A 47 -10.81 -21.80 19.15
N GLU A 48 -9.57 -22.07 19.57
CA GLU A 48 -8.60 -22.93 18.87
C GLU A 48 -8.34 -22.47 17.43
N LYS A 49 -8.41 -21.15 17.17
CA LYS A 49 -8.01 -20.59 15.88
C LYS A 49 -6.50 -20.75 15.68
N ASP A 50 -6.07 -20.88 14.43
CA ASP A 50 -4.66 -20.67 14.09
C ASP A 50 -4.32 -19.17 14.10
N TYR A 51 -3.05 -18.79 14.29
CA TYR A 51 -2.63 -17.38 14.33
C TYR A 51 -3.09 -16.62 13.07
N LEU A 52 -2.94 -17.24 11.89
CA LEU A 52 -3.38 -16.65 10.63
C LEU A 52 -4.89 -16.43 10.55
N GLU A 53 -5.70 -17.08 11.38
CA GLU A 53 -7.16 -16.89 11.43
C GLU A 53 -7.60 -15.96 12.57
N SER A 54 -6.66 -15.51 13.40
CA SER A 54 -6.93 -14.59 14.50
C SER A 54 -7.42 -13.23 13.98
N ASP A 55 -8.31 -12.57 14.73
CA ASP A 55 -8.87 -11.28 14.32
C ASP A 55 -7.77 -10.20 14.26
N GLN A 56 -6.75 -10.31 15.12
CA GLN A 56 -5.58 -9.43 15.10
C GLN A 56 -4.80 -9.57 13.79
N PHE A 57 -4.41 -10.80 13.42
CA PHE A 57 -3.68 -11.02 12.16
C PHE A 57 -4.52 -10.59 10.96
N GLN A 58 -5.81 -10.93 10.92
CA GLN A 58 -6.69 -10.53 9.82
C GLN A 58 -6.76 -9.00 9.66
N HIS A 59 -6.77 -8.24 10.76
CA HIS A 59 -6.74 -6.78 10.72
C HIS A 59 -5.40 -6.25 10.18
N GLU A 60 -4.29 -6.71 10.75
CA GLU A 60 -2.93 -6.30 10.36
C GLU A 60 -2.63 -6.67 8.90
N ALA A 61 -3.08 -7.84 8.47
CA ALA A 61 -2.96 -8.27 7.08
C ALA A 61 -3.73 -7.33 6.15
N SER A 62 -4.97 -6.97 6.50
CA SER A 62 -5.76 -6.04 5.70
C SER A 62 -5.12 -4.65 5.60
N GLU A 63 -4.53 -4.14 6.68
CA GLU A 63 -3.79 -2.87 6.68
C GLU A 63 -2.54 -2.96 5.79
N ALA A 64 -1.76 -4.03 5.93
CA ALA A 64 -0.58 -4.26 5.09
C ALA A 64 -0.93 -4.32 3.60
N MET A 65 -2.04 -4.97 3.21
CA MET A 65 -2.51 -5.00 1.82
C MET A 65 -2.85 -3.59 1.30
N TYR A 66 -3.51 -2.77 2.11
CA TYR A 66 -3.86 -1.40 1.76
C TYR A 66 -2.61 -0.52 1.61
N ASP A 67 -1.68 -0.62 2.56
CA ASP A 67 -0.44 0.18 2.55
C ASP A 67 0.47 -0.19 1.39
N VAL A 68 0.55 -1.48 1.03
CA VAL A 68 1.27 -1.94 -0.17
C VAL A 68 0.73 -1.24 -1.43
N LEU A 69 -0.59 -1.14 -1.59
CA LEU A 69 -1.15 -0.43 -2.75
C LEU A 69 -0.74 1.04 -2.76
N ALA A 70 -0.71 1.69 -1.60
CA ALA A 70 -0.34 3.10 -1.49
C ALA A 70 1.14 3.30 -1.87
N VAL A 71 2.01 2.40 -1.38
CA VAL A 71 3.44 2.37 -1.73
C VAL A 71 3.64 2.13 -3.23
N ILE A 72 2.98 1.12 -3.79
CA ILE A 72 3.05 0.78 -5.22
C ILE A 72 2.55 1.96 -6.07
N SER A 73 1.46 2.60 -5.67
CA SER A 73 0.93 3.77 -6.37
C SER A 73 1.96 4.91 -6.38
N ALA A 74 2.57 5.23 -5.24
CA ALA A 74 3.61 6.25 -5.16
C ALA A 74 4.85 5.89 -5.98
N GLN A 75 5.33 4.65 -5.88
CA GLN A 75 6.45 4.14 -6.67
C GLN A 75 6.15 4.25 -8.17
N SER A 76 4.98 3.78 -8.62
CA SER A 76 4.60 3.80 -10.03
C SER A 76 4.76 5.17 -10.69
N ARG A 77 4.54 6.26 -9.94
CA ARG A 77 4.64 7.64 -10.42
C ARG A 77 6.07 8.17 -10.49
N LEU A 78 6.97 7.63 -9.68
CA LEU A 78 8.30 8.19 -9.43
C LEU A 78 9.45 7.29 -9.93
N GLU A 79 9.20 6.01 -10.16
CA GLU A 79 10.22 5.05 -10.60
C GLU A 79 9.83 4.27 -11.87
N ARG A 80 10.86 3.78 -12.56
CA ARG A 80 10.74 2.80 -13.64
C ARG A 80 11.84 1.78 -13.45
N GLY A 81 11.50 0.49 -13.50
CA GLY A 81 12.49 -0.58 -13.29
C GLY A 81 13.16 -0.54 -11.91
N GLY A 82 12.46 -0.05 -10.87
CA GLY A 82 12.99 0.03 -9.52
C GLY A 82 13.94 1.22 -9.26
N GLU A 83 14.17 2.10 -10.24
CA GLU A 83 14.98 3.31 -10.10
C GLU A 83 14.15 4.57 -10.33
N TYR A 84 14.52 5.64 -9.62
CA TYR A 84 13.86 6.94 -9.78
C TYR A 84 13.94 7.42 -11.24
N GLU A 85 12.81 7.84 -11.80
CA GLU A 85 12.67 8.22 -13.21
C GLU A 85 12.50 9.75 -13.32
N PRO A 86 13.60 10.50 -13.49
CA PRO A 86 13.54 11.96 -13.55
C PRO A 86 12.98 12.49 -14.87
N GLU A 87 12.93 11.68 -15.93
CA GLU A 87 12.57 12.12 -17.28
C GLU A 87 11.06 12.16 -17.53
N ARG A 88 10.26 11.69 -16.56
CA ARG A 88 8.80 11.86 -16.56
C ARG A 88 8.40 13.32 -16.61
N TYR A 89 7.23 13.57 -17.16
CA TYR A 89 6.64 14.90 -17.29
C TYR A 89 5.57 15.13 -16.24
N ILE A 90 5.58 16.33 -15.68
CA ILE A 90 4.55 16.84 -14.77
C ILE A 90 3.88 18.04 -15.45
N ARG A 91 2.56 17.96 -15.63
CA ARG A 91 1.72 19.11 -15.94
C ARG A 91 1.18 19.67 -14.63
N LEU A 92 1.54 20.92 -14.30
CA LEU A 92 1.38 21.47 -12.94
C LEU A 92 -0.03 21.26 -12.37
N ARG A 93 -1.07 21.65 -13.13
CA ARG A 93 -2.47 21.58 -12.67
C ARG A 93 -2.94 20.17 -12.37
N GLU A 94 -2.65 19.24 -13.26
CA GLU A 94 -3.13 17.88 -13.15
C GLU A 94 -2.37 17.11 -12.06
N TYR A 95 -1.10 17.44 -11.87
CA TYR A 95 -0.34 16.88 -10.76
C TYR A 95 -0.84 17.43 -9.41
N LEU A 96 -1.18 18.71 -9.31
CA LEU A 96 -1.79 19.26 -8.09
C LEU A 96 -3.18 18.66 -7.80
N ASP A 97 -3.99 18.48 -8.82
CA ASP A 97 -5.34 17.94 -8.70
C ASP A 97 -5.34 16.44 -8.34
N SER A 98 -4.49 15.66 -9.01
CA SER A 98 -4.65 14.21 -9.06
C SER A 98 -3.33 13.42 -8.92
N ARG A 99 -2.18 14.09 -8.88
CA ARG A 99 -0.83 13.48 -8.93
C ARG A 99 -0.50 12.79 -10.24
N LYS A 100 -1.24 13.07 -11.31
CA LYS A 100 -0.97 12.51 -12.63
C LYS A 100 0.43 12.88 -13.13
N VAL A 101 1.14 11.87 -13.63
CA VAL A 101 2.44 11.99 -14.29
C VAL A 101 2.36 11.38 -15.69
N TYR A 102 3.35 11.69 -16.52
CA TYR A 102 3.35 11.32 -17.93
C TYR A 102 4.72 10.81 -18.37
N ASP A 103 4.74 9.81 -19.22
CA ASP A 103 5.97 9.38 -19.89
C ASP A 103 6.22 10.15 -21.19
N GLU A 104 5.15 10.69 -21.78
CA GLU A 104 5.22 11.62 -22.90
C GLU A 104 4.00 12.57 -22.89
N ILE A 105 4.18 13.77 -23.45
CA ILE A 105 3.08 14.70 -23.72
C ILE A 105 2.77 14.68 -25.21
N PRO A 106 1.57 14.23 -25.63
CA PRO A 106 1.17 14.21 -27.03
C PRO A 106 1.32 15.58 -27.68
N ALA A 107 1.70 15.62 -28.97
CA ALA A 107 1.93 16.88 -29.67
C ALA A 107 0.69 17.80 -29.66
N SER A 108 -0.51 17.23 -29.70
CA SER A 108 -1.79 17.95 -29.61
C SER A 108 -2.08 18.55 -28.24
N GLU A 109 -1.36 18.14 -27.20
CA GLU A 109 -1.58 18.59 -25.82
C GLU A 109 -0.44 19.43 -25.24
N LYS A 110 0.59 19.72 -26.03
CA LYS A 110 1.73 20.53 -25.57
C LYS A 110 1.32 21.94 -25.15
N GLU A 111 0.21 22.44 -25.68
CA GLU A 111 -0.33 23.75 -25.32
C GLU A 111 -1.34 23.70 -24.16
N ASN A 112 -1.67 22.51 -23.65
CA ASN A 112 -2.69 22.31 -22.60
C ASN A 112 -2.12 22.49 -21.19
N GLY A 113 -1.28 23.50 -20.98
CA GLY A 113 -0.75 23.84 -19.67
C GLY A 113 0.77 23.77 -19.55
N ILE A 114 1.24 24.20 -18.38
CA ILE A 114 2.68 24.28 -18.09
C ILE A 114 3.20 22.91 -17.69
N CYS A 115 4.19 22.43 -18.43
CA CYS A 115 4.82 21.13 -18.22
C CYS A 115 6.31 21.27 -17.90
N TYR A 116 6.80 20.44 -16.99
CA TYR A 116 8.22 20.33 -16.61
C TYR A 116 8.65 18.86 -16.56
N ARG A 117 9.96 18.62 -16.57
CA ARG A 117 10.51 17.32 -16.16
C ARG A 117 10.39 17.18 -14.64
N LEU A 118 10.06 15.98 -14.19
CA LEU A 118 9.96 15.63 -12.78
C LEU A 118 11.30 15.90 -12.06
N GLY A 119 12.41 15.50 -12.68
CA GLY A 119 13.75 15.74 -12.16
C GLY A 119 14.06 17.23 -11.96
N ASP A 120 13.67 18.09 -12.90
CA ASP A 120 13.90 19.54 -12.81
C ASP A 120 13.16 20.15 -11.62
N LEU A 121 11.87 19.81 -11.46
CA LEU A 121 11.05 20.29 -10.34
C LEU A 121 11.61 19.81 -8.99
N TYR A 122 12.03 18.55 -8.90
CA TYR A 122 12.64 18.02 -7.69
C TYR A 122 13.94 18.77 -7.35
N GLN A 123 14.82 18.98 -8.33
CA GLN A 123 16.04 19.75 -8.13
C GLN A 123 15.77 21.21 -7.76
N TRP A 124 14.70 21.80 -8.30
CA TRP A 124 14.27 23.14 -7.91
C TRP A 124 13.85 23.20 -6.44
N GLY A 125 13.10 22.20 -5.96
CA GLY A 125 12.70 22.09 -4.55
C GLY A 125 13.86 21.86 -3.59
N LEU A 126 14.91 21.17 -4.03
CA LEU A 126 16.14 21.00 -3.24
C LEU A 126 16.93 22.30 -3.14
N LYS A 127 17.05 23.06 -4.23
CA LYS A 127 17.81 24.33 -4.28
C LYS A 127 17.03 25.51 -3.66
N GLY A 128 15.71 25.42 -3.65
CA GLY A 128 14.80 26.51 -3.29
C GLY A 128 14.50 27.42 -4.46
N MET A 129 13.24 27.88 -4.55
CA MET A 129 12.83 28.91 -5.51
C MET A 129 13.26 30.30 -5.03
N THR A 130 13.70 31.13 -5.96
CA THR A 130 14.16 32.50 -5.66
C THR A 130 13.31 33.52 -6.40
N PHE A 131 13.09 34.66 -5.75
CA PHE A 131 12.24 35.74 -6.24
C PHE A 131 13.04 37.05 -6.20
N SER A 132 12.89 37.87 -7.23
CA SER A 132 13.45 39.23 -7.30
C SER A 132 12.32 40.19 -7.64
N MET A 133 12.07 41.18 -6.78
CA MET A 133 10.96 42.13 -6.94
C MET A 133 9.64 41.42 -7.27
N ASP A 134 9.28 40.42 -6.45
CA ASP A 134 8.09 39.57 -6.60
C ASP A 134 8.00 38.77 -7.92
N THR A 135 9.07 38.73 -8.70
CA THR A 135 9.18 37.95 -9.93
C THR A 135 10.04 36.71 -9.70
N LEU A 136 9.46 35.53 -9.92
CA LEU A 136 10.18 34.25 -9.90
C LEU A 136 11.41 34.29 -10.83
N GLN A 137 12.54 33.84 -10.32
CA GLN A 137 13.73 33.57 -11.11
C GLN A 137 13.69 32.12 -11.59
N GLU A 138 13.28 31.91 -12.84
CA GLU A 138 13.11 30.58 -13.42
C GLU A 138 14.45 29.87 -13.63
N ALA A 139 14.82 29.00 -12.69
CA ALA A 139 16.01 28.15 -12.80
C ALA A 139 15.83 27.06 -13.88
N TYR A 140 14.59 26.61 -14.07
CA TYR A 140 14.17 25.67 -15.09
C TYR A 140 13.01 26.27 -15.86
N LYS A 141 13.03 26.12 -17.18
CA LYS A 141 11.99 26.64 -18.09
C LYS A 141 10.88 25.60 -18.31
N PRO A 142 9.63 26.03 -18.55
CA PRO A 142 8.60 25.13 -19.07
C PRO A 142 9.07 24.44 -20.35
N LEU A 143 8.63 23.21 -20.59
CA LEU A 143 9.09 22.42 -21.73
C LEU A 143 8.67 22.96 -23.10
N PHE A 144 7.54 23.67 -23.16
CA PHE A 144 6.93 24.11 -24.42
C PHE A 144 6.82 25.65 -24.53
N TYR A 145 7.38 26.37 -23.56
CA TYR A 145 7.35 27.83 -23.48
C TYR A 145 8.70 28.34 -22.97
N ASN A 146 9.10 29.54 -23.36
CA ASN A 146 10.37 30.12 -22.92
C ASN A 146 10.35 30.58 -21.45
N SER A 147 9.16 30.83 -20.90
CA SER A 147 8.92 31.23 -19.51
C SER A 147 7.46 31.03 -19.11
N ILE A 148 7.18 31.07 -17.81
CA ILE A 148 5.80 31.11 -17.28
C ILE A 148 5.09 32.39 -17.78
N GLN A 149 5.80 33.51 -17.87
CA GLN A 149 5.24 34.76 -18.38
C GLN A 149 4.80 34.66 -19.85
N GLU A 150 5.54 33.92 -20.69
CA GLU A 150 5.11 33.68 -22.07
C GLU A 150 3.79 32.91 -22.10
N TYR A 151 3.70 31.81 -21.34
CA TYR A 151 2.47 31.04 -21.23
C TYR A 151 1.30 31.89 -20.73
N ALA A 152 1.51 32.64 -19.64
CA ALA A 152 0.52 33.56 -19.06
C ALA A 152 -0.05 34.53 -20.11
N ASN A 153 0.84 35.16 -20.89
CA ASN A 153 0.44 36.11 -21.93
C ASN A 153 -0.28 35.44 -23.12
N ARG A 154 0.17 34.25 -23.54
CA ARG A 154 -0.41 33.53 -24.69
C ARG A 154 -1.78 32.94 -24.37
N CYS A 155 -1.98 32.47 -23.14
CA CYS A 155 -3.17 31.75 -22.69
C CYS A 155 -4.15 32.63 -21.89
N ASP A 156 -3.86 33.93 -21.76
CA ASP A 156 -4.66 34.89 -20.97
C ASP A 156 -4.86 34.43 -19.52
N GLU A 157 -3.76 34.02 -18.89
CA GLU A 157 -3.75 33.53 -17.52
C GLU A 157 -2.93 34.43 -16.58
N GLU A 158 -3.31 34.46 -15.31
CA GLU A 158 -2.60 35.26 -14.32
C GLU A 158 -1.25 34.62 -13.94
N TYR A 159 -0.16 35.36 -14.19
CA TYR A 159 1.21 34.94 -13.87
C TYR A 159 1.36 34.45 -12.42
N ASN A 160 0.80 35.18 -11.45
CA ASN A 160 0.92 34.83 -10.03
C ASN A 160 0.21 33.51 -9.69
N VAL A 161 -0.91 33.20 -10.36
CA VAL A 161 -1.61 31.92 -10.18
C VAL A 161 -0.72 30.76 -10.66
N LEU A 162 -0.06 30.94 -11.80
CA LEU A 162 0.82 29.93 -12.38
C LEU A 162 2.09 29.71 -11.54
N VAL A 163 2.68 30.80 -11.03
CA VAL A 163 3.81 30.74 -10.11
C VAL A 163 3.44 30.04 -8.80
N ASN A 164 2.24 30.28 -8.27
CA ASN A 164 1.73 29.58 -7.09
C ASN A 164 1.55 28.08 -7.36
N GLN A 165 0.99 27.72 -8.52
CA GLN A 165 0.86 26.31 -8.94
C GLN A 165 2.22 25.62 -9.05
N LEU A 166 3.21 26.28 -9.65
CA LEU A 166 4.58 25.77 -9.69
C LEU A 166 5.15 25.58 -8.27
N THR A 167 4.99 26.59 -7.42
CA THR A 167 5.51 26.59 -6.05
C THR A 167 4.95 25.42 -5.25
N GLU A 168 3.64 25.24 -5.28
CA GLU A 168 2.95 24.14 -4.61
C GLU A 168 3.37 22.77 -5.17
N THR A 169 3.51 22.67 -6.50
CA THR A 169 3.95 21.45 -7.16
C THR A 169 5.36 21.06 -6.71
N VAL A 170 6.29 22.03 -6.68
CA VAL A 170 7.69 21.81 -6.28
C VAL A 170 7.78 21.33 -4.83
N GLU A 171 7.07 21.96 -3.90
CA GLU A 171 7.08 21.55 -2.49
C GLU A 171 6.41 20.18 -2.28
N THR A 172 5.30 19.93 -2.98
CA THR A 172 4.60 18.64 -2.94
C THR A 172 5.51 17.52 -3.46
N LEU A 173 6.08 17.69 -4.65
CA LEU A 173 6.95 16.69 -5.26
C LEU A 173 8.19 16.43 -4.41
N LYS A 174 8.81 17.47 -3.85
CA LYS A 174 9.96 17.32 -2.94
C LYS A 174 9.63 16.42 -1.75
N LYS A 175 8.45 16.60 -1.15
CA LYS A 175 7.97 15.73 -0.07
C LYS A 175 7.73 14.31 -0.57
N GLU A 176 7.02 14.14 -1.68
CA GLU A 176 6.69 12.82 -2.23
C GLU A 176 7.95 12.02 -2.60
N VAL A 177 8.99 12.67 -3.15
CA VAL A 177 10.27 12.01 -3.45
C VAL A 177 11.00 11.60 -2.17
N ALA A 178 10.91 12.39 -1.09
CA ALA A 178 11.46 12.02 0.21
C ALA A 178 10.71 10.82 0.82
N ASP A 179 9.38 10.84 0.76
CA ASP A 179 8.52 9.75 1.23
C ASP A 179 8.77 8.46 0.43
N TYR A 180 8.94 8.57 -0.90
CA TYR A 180 9.36 7.47 -1.76
C TYR A 180 10.72 6.89 -1.37
N GLN A 181 11.73 7.73 -1.16
CA GLN A 181 13.06 7.28 -0.74
C GLN A 181 13.06 6.61 0.63
N ALA A 182 12.20 7.09 1.54
CA ALA A 182 11.98 6.44 2.84
C ALA A 182 11.27 5.09 2.64
N ALA A 183 10.22 5.03 1.82
CA ALA A 183 9.46 3.81 1.53
C ALA A 183 10.34 2.72 0.91
N LYS A 184 11.29 3.06 0.02
CA LYS A 184 12.26 2.11 -0.53
C LYS A 184 13.08 1.39 0.55
N LYS A 185 13.28 2.03 1.71
CA LYS A 185 13.98 1.43 2.86
C LYS A 185 13.02 0.70 3.79
N THR A 186 11.89 1.31 4.12
CA THR A 186 10.95 0.74 5.10
C THR A 186 10.10 -0.39 4.55
N TRP A 187 9.94 -0.47 3.23
CA TRP A 187 9.21 -1.54 2.53
C TRP A 187 10.14 -2.45 1.70
N SER A 188 11.44 -2.40 1.97
CA SER A 188 12.38 -3.33 1.35
C SER A 188 12.10 -4.76 1.80
N PHE A 189 12.58 -5.74 1.04
CA PHE A 189 12.46 -7.17 1.37
C PHE A 189 12.88 -7.50 2.81
N GLU A 190 13.95 -6.85 3.28
CA GLU A 190 14.60 -7.11 4.55
C GLU A 190 13.93 -6.41 5.73
N ALA A 191 13.04 -5.44 5.46
CA ALA A 191 12.47 -4.55 6.47
C ALA A 191 11.06 -4.96 6.94
N VAL A 192 10.33 -5.73 6.15
CA VAL A 192 8.92 -6.10 6.43
C VAL A 192 8.64 -7.56 6.10
N ASN A 193 7.62 -8.15 6.72
CA ASN A 193 7.12 -9.49 6.38
C ASN A 193 6.28 -9.50 5.09
N THR A 194 5.93 -8.33 4.55
CA THR A 194 5.10 -8.24 3.34
C THR A 194 5.95 -8.35 2.06
N ARG A 195 5.46 -9.11 1.09
CA ARG A 195 6.01 -9.27 -0.26
C ARG A 195 4.99 -8.74 -1.24
N TYR A 196 5.45 -8.08 -2.31
CA TYR A 196 4.53 -7.62 -3.35
C TYR A 196 5.17 -7.60 -4.73
N VAL A 197 4.34 -7.80 -5.75
CA VAL A 197 4.64 -7.61 -7.16
C VAL A 197 3.41 -6.97 -7.80
N LEU A 198 3.57 -5.80 -8.40
CA LEU A 198 2.65 -5.31 -9.43
C LEU A 198 3.36 -5.39 -10.78
N TRP A 199 2.76 -6.14 -11.69
CA TRP A 199 3.23 -6.28 -13.06
C TRP A 199 2.30 -5.50 -13.99
N ASP A 200 2.84 -4.43 -14.59
CA ASP A 200 2.18 -3.71 -15.68
C ASP A 200 2.32 -4.50 -16.97
N LEU A 201 1.21 -5.04 -17.48
CA LEU A 201 1.19 -5.86 -18.69
C LEU A 201 1.32 -5.02 -19.96
N GLY A 202 1.07 -3.70 -19.87
CA GLY A 202 1.21 -2.77 -20.99
C GLY A 202 2.67 -2.44 -21.26
N SER A 203 3.40 -2.00 -20.23
CA SER A 203 4.81 -1.60 -20.33
C SER A 203 5.80 -2.75 -20.08
N GLY A 204 5.36 -3.81 -19.42
CA GLY A 204 6.23 -4.84 -18.86
C GLY A 204 6.96 -4.41 -17.58
N ASN A 205 6.73 -3.19 -17.07
CA ASN A 205 7.34 -2.70 -15.85
C ASN A 205 6.84 -3.47 -14.62
N VAL A 206 7.72 -3.64 -13.64
CA VAL A 206 7.44 -4.41 -12.42
C VAL A 206 7.81 -3.59 -11.20
N LEU A 207 6.83 -3.39 -10.32
CA LEU A 207 6.98 -2.74 -9.02
C LEU A 207 6.99 -3.82 -7.95
N THR A 208 8.13 -3.99 -7.27
CA THR A 208 8.31 -5.12 -6.36
C THR A 208 9.38 -4.83 -5.32
N ASN A 209 9.21 -5.39 -4.12
CA ASN A 209 10.28 -5.50 -3.14
C ASN A 209 11.04 -6.83 -3.23
N VAL A 210 10.62 -7.76 -4.09
CA VAL A 210 11.24 -9.07 -4.27
C VAL A 210 12.14 -9.03 -5.51
N SER A 211 13.44 -8.85 -5.30
CA SER A 211 14.44 -8.64 -6.36
C SER A 211 14.48 -9.72 -7.44
N GLN A 212 14.13 -10.97 -7.10
CA GLN A 212 14.09 -12.07 -8.07
C GLN A 212 13.07 -11.85 -9.20
N PHE A 213 12.05 -11.02 -8.96
CA PHE A 213 11.00 -10.67 -9.91
C PHE A 213 11.22 -9.30 -10.59
N GLN A 214 12.39 -8.66 -10.45
CA GLN A 214 12.74 -7.48 -11.24
C GLN A 214 13.30 -7.84 -12.63
N LYS A 215 12.91 -9.00 -13.19
CA LYS A 215 13.45 -9.55 -14.45
C LYS A 215 12.43 -9.47 -15.58
N GLU A 216 12.91 -9.50 -16.82
CA GLU A 216 12.09 -9.34 -18.03
C GLU A 216 11.25 -10.58 -18.41
N ASP A 217 11.48 -11.74 -17.79
CA ASP A 217 10.79 -13.00 -18.12
C ASP A 217 10.08 -13.58 -16.90
N ILE A 218 8.98 -12.92 -16.51
CA ILE A 218 8.14 -13.36 -15.39
C ILE A 218 7.00 -14.21 -15.92
N GLN A 219 6.85 -15.40 -15.34
CA GLN A 219 5.71 -16.26 -15.63
C GLN A 219 4.64 -16.11 -14.55
N GLN A 220 3.39 -15.86 -14.96
CA GLN A 220 2.25 -15.74 -14.05
C GLN A 220 2.14 -16.94 -13.08
N GLY A 221 2.35 -18.17 -13.58
CA GLY A 221 2.28 -19.37 -12.76
C GLY A 221 3.33 -19.41 -11.64
N GLU A 222 4.51 -18.85 -11.86
CA GLU A 222 5.58 -18.77 -10.86
C GLU A 222 5.24 -17.76 -9.77
N LEU A 223 4.69 -16.59 -10.15
CA LEU A 223 4.19 -15.60 -9.18
C LEU A 223 3.08 -16.19 -8.33
N GLU A 224 2.05 -16.78 -8.95
CA GLU A 224 0.94 -17.37 -8.21
C GLU A 224 1.39 -18.43 -7.21
N ALA A 225 2.29 -19.34 -7.63
CA ALA A 225 2.83 -20.38 -6.76
C ALA A 225 3.58 -19.76 -5.57
N TYR A 226 4.51 -18.83 -5.84
CA TYR A 226 5.31 -18.16 -4.81
C TYR A 226 4.44 -17.48 -3.75
N PHE A 227 3.43 -16.71 -4.17
CA PHE A 227 2.59 -15.99 -3.21
C PHE A 227 1.62 -16.90 -2.46
N LYS A 228 1.14 -17.98 -3.07
CA LYS A 228 0.26 -18.97 -2.42
C LYS A 228 0.99 -19.76 -1.33
N GLU A 229 2.29 -19.94 -1.42
CA GLU A 229 3.10 -20.64 -0.40
C GLU A 229 3.07 -19.96 0.97
N PHE A 230 2.86 -18.65 1.03
CA PHE A 230 2.79 -17.91 2.30
C PHE A 230 1.54 -18.21 3.15
N GLY A 231 0.48 -18.76 2.56
CA GLY A 231 -0.78 -19.02 3.27
C GLY A 231 -1.59 -17.76 3.64
N SER A 232 -1.01 -16.57 3.55
CA SER A 232 -1.70 -15.27 3.55
C SER A 232 -1.33 -14.48 2.31
N TYR A 233 -2.29 -14.26 1.41
CA TYR A 233 -2.06 -13.62 0.12
C TYR A 233 -3.30 -12.96 -0.47
N TYR A 234 -3.06 -12.00 -1.35
CA TYR A 234 -4.03 -11.35 -2.22
C TYR A 234 -3.48 -11.24 -3.64
N ILE A 235 -4.24 -11.74 -4.62
CA ILE A 235 -3.89 -11.69 -6.04
C ILE A 235 -5.06 -11.10 -6.81
N PHE A 236 -4.78 -10.11 -7.66
CA PHE A 236 -5.77 -9.43 -8.48
C PHE A 236 -5.32 -9.35 -9.94
N ASP A 237 -6.22 -9.69 -10.85
CA ASP A 237 -6.02 -9.56 -12.30
C ASP A 237 -7.03 -8.56 -12.89
N SER A 238 -6.53 -7.40 -13.30
CA SER A 238 -7.37 -6.29 -13.80
C SER A 238 -8.15 -6.61 -15.08
N ARG A 239 -7.71 -7.60 -15.88
CA ARG A 239 -8.33 -7.99 -17.16
C ARG A 239 -9.66 -8.67 -16.97
N SER A 240 -9.75 -9.44 -15.89
CA SER A 240 -10.90 -10.27 -15.54
C SER A 240 -11.62 -9.80 -14.27
N ALA A 241 -11.04 -8.83 -13.56
CA ALA A 241 -11.40 -8.48 -12.19
C ALA A 241 -11.42 -9.69 -11.23
N ASN A 242 -10.64 -10.73 -11.54
CA ASN A 242 -10.55 -11.93 -10.72
C ASN A 242 -9.71 -11.64 -9.47
N VAL A 243 -10.15 -12.20 -8.34
CA VAL A 243 -9.48 -12.10 -7.05
C VAL A 243 -9.25 -13.51 -6.52
N MET A 244 -8.00 -13.80 -6.13
CA MET A 244 -7.66 -14.97 -5.33
C MET A 244 -7.05 -14.48 -4.02
N GLN A 245 -7.59 -14.92 -2.89
CA GLN A 245 -7.13 -14.45 -1.59
C GLN A 245 -7.24 -15.53 -0.53
N GLN A 246 -6.42 -15.42 0.50
CA GLN A 246 -6.48 -16.25 1.69
C GLN A 246 -5.90 -15.48 2.88
N ASN A 247 -6.56 -15.52 4.04
CA ASN A 247 -6.08 -14.91 5.29
C ASN A 247 -5.63 -13.44 5.15
N VAL A 248 -6.46 -12.58 4.56
CA VAL A 248 -6.19 -11.13 4.38
C VAL A 248 -7.25 -10.22 5.01
N GLY A 249 -8.05 -10.77 5.92
CA GLY A 249 -9.09 -10.08 6.67
C GLY A 249 -10.16 -9.45 5.80
N ASP A 250 -10.62 -8.29 6.25
CA ASP A 250 -11.67 -7.51 5.61
C ASP A 250 -11.20 -6.72 4.38
N TYR A 251 -9.98 -6.97 3.88
CA TYR A 251 -9.47 -6.32 2.67
C TYR A 251 -10.39 -6.49 1.46
N TYR A 252 -11.20 -7.57 1.41
CA TYR A 252 -12.22 -7.79 0.37
C TYR A 252 -13.22 -6.63 0.23
N SER A 253 -13.35 -5.77 1.25
CA SER A 253 -14.20 -4.57 1.19
C SER A 253 -13.67 -3.50 0.24
N TYR A 254 -12.39 -3.54 -0.13
CA TYR A 254 -11.78 -2.60 -1.05
C TYR A 254 -11.86 -3.08 -2.49
N ASN A 255 -12.24 -2.17 -3.40
CA ASN A 255 -12.06 -2.40 -4.82
C ASN A 255 -10.65 -1.93 -5.22
N THR A 256 -9.71 -2.88 -5.34
CA THR A 256 -8.31 -2.62 -5.69
C THR A 256 -8.16 -1.76 -6.94
N HIS A 257 -8.97 -2.01 -7.98
CA HIS A 257 -8.94 -1.20 -9.18
C HIS A 257 -9.39 0.25 -8.93
N ALA A 258 -10.45 0.43 -8.16
CA ALA A 258 -10.92 1.76 -7.79
C ALA A 258 -9.92 2.53 -6.91
N LEU A 259 -9.25 1.86 -5.96
CA LEU A 259 -8.21 2.45 -5.14
C LEU A 259 -7.03 2.92 -6.00
N LEU A 260 -6.45 2.01 -6.79
CA LEU A 260 -5.29 2.31 -7.62
C LEU A 260 -5.58 3.40 -8.66
N SER A 261 -6.76 3.35 -9.29
CA SER A 261 -7.19 4.39 -10.23
C SER A 261 -7.43 5.73 -9.52
N GLY A 262 -8.08 5.72 -8.35
CA GLY A 262 -8.32 6.92 -7.55
C GLY A 262 -7.04 7.58 -7.03
N TRP A 263 -5.97 6.80 -6.85
CA TRP A 263 -4.64 7.29 -6.49
C TRP A 263 -3.76 7.61 -7.69
N ASN A 264 -4.29 7.56 -8.91
CA ASN A 264 -3.56 7.79 -10.16
C ASN A 264 -2.25 7.01 -10.20
N ILE A 265 -2.37 5.69 -10.02
CA ILE A 265 -1.28 4.78 -10.36
C ILE A 265 -0.87 5.03 -11.83
N HIS A 266 0.43 5.06 -12.09
CA HIS A 266 0.97 5.25 -13.42
C HIS A 266 1.29 3.89 -14.04
N LEU A 267 0.42 3.44 -14.94
CA LEU A 267 0.51 2.17 -15.67
C LEU A 267 0.13 2.39 -17.13
N ASP A 268 0.68 1.58 -18.03
CA ASP A 268 0.41 1.66 -19.48
C ASP A 268 -0.79 0.81 -19.92
N GLY A 269 -1.43 0.09 -19.00
CA GLY A 269 -2.67 -0.61 -19.29
C GLY A 269 -3.12 -1.56 -18.18
N GLU A 270 -3.46 -2.78 -18.60
CA GLU A 270 -3.84 -3.85 -17.71
C GLU A 270 -2.65 -4.27 -16.84
N TYR A 271 -2.92 -4.72 -15.63
CA TYR A 271 -1.93 -5.15 -14.64
C TYR A 271 -2.39 -6.36 -13.85
N GLN A 272 -1.41 -7.02 -13.23
CA GLN A 272 -1.62 -8.03 -12.20
C GLN A 272 -0.93 -7.59 -10.91
N LEU A 273 -1.60 -7.81 -9.78
CA LEU A 273 -1.09 -7.53 -8.46
C LEU A 273 -1.01 -8.83 -7.66
N TYR A 274 0.09 -8.99 -6.95
CA TYR A 274 0.34 -10.08 -6.02
C TYR A 274 0.88 -9.48 -4.73
N VAL A 275 0.28 -9.82 -3.61
CA VAL A 275 0.73 -9.43 -2.28
C VAL A 275 0.65 -10.66 -1.38
N GLY A 276 1.64 -10.85 -0.51
CA GLY A 276 1.68 -11.97 0.42
C GLY A 276 2.39 -11.59 1.71
N ILE A 277 2.03 -12.27 2.79
CA ILE A 277 2.61 -12.04 4.11
C ILE A 277 3.42 -13.27 4.51
N ASP A 278 4.73 -13.12 4.51
CA ASP A 278 5.68 -14.15 4.92
C ASP A 278 5.85 -14.11 6.44
N THR A 279 4.96 -14.75 7.19
CA THR A 279 5.06 -14.81 8.67
C THR A 279 6.28 -15.60 9.15
N SER A 280 6.93 -16.39 8.28
CA SER A 280 8.14 -17.13 8.62
C SER A 280 9.42 -16.27 8.57
N PHE A 281 9.34 -15.09 7.97
CA PHE A 281 10.49 -14.22 7.80
C PHE A 281 10.88 -13.52 9.12
N PRO A 282 12.15 -13.60 9.56
CA PRO A 282 12.55 -13.16 10.89
C PRO A 282 12.81 -11.65 10.94
N VAL A 283 11.79 -10.82 10.72
CA VAL A 283 11.88 -9.37 10.91
C VAL A 283 10.96 -8.91 12.04
N ALA A 284 11.37 -7.87 12.76
CA ALA A 284 10.60 -7.30 13.85
C ALA A 284 9.67 -6.22 13.32
N ASP A 285 8.56 -6.63 12.69
CA ASP A 285 7.46 -5.73 12.32
C ASP A 285 6.22 -5.98 13.20
N GLN A 286 5.11 -5.35 12.85
CA GLN A 286 3.85 -5.49 13.60
C GLN A 286 3.30 -6.93 13.54
N LEU A 287 3.44 -7.62 12.41
CA LEU A 287 2.96 -8.99 12.22
C LEU A 287 3.75 -9.98 13.06
N ALA A 288 5.07 -9.79 13.18
CA ALA A 288 5.91 -10.60 14.07
C ALA A 288 5.62 -10.31 15.56
N ALA A 289 5.29 -9.06 15.90
CA ALA A 289 4.87 -8.71 17.25
C ALA A 289 3.52 -9.35 17.61
N GLY A 290 2.55 -9.33 16.69
CA GLY A 290 1.25 -9.98 16.83
C GLY A 290 1.36 -11.50 16.98
N GLU A 291 2.25 -12.14 16.21
CA GLU A 291 2.47 -13.59 16.30
C GLU A 291 3.01 -13.98 17.67
N LYS A 292 3.99 -13.22 18.16
CA LYS A 292 4.55 -13.43 19.49
C LYS A 292 3.50 -13.25 20.59
N GLU A 293 2.67 -12.21 20.51
CA GLU A 293 1.58 -12.00 21.46
C GLU A 293 0.60 -13.19 21.47
N TYR A 294 0.28 -13.72 20.28
CA TYR A 294 -0.61 -14.87 20.12
C TYR A 294 -0.02 -16.16 20.73
N GLU A 295 1.24 -16.46 20.43
CA GLU A 295 1.92 -17.65 20.95
C GLU A 295 2.13 -17.56 22.47
N ASP A 296 2.51 -16.39 23.02
CA ASP A 296 2.62 -16.18 24.47
C ASP A 296 1.26 -16.44 25.18
N ALA A 297 0.14 -16.05 24.57
CA ALA A 297 -1.20 -16.32 25.09
C ALA A 297 -1.57 -17.83 25.03
N LYS A 298 -1.18 -18.50 23.94
CA LYS A 298 -1.40 -19.94 23.74
C LYS A 298 -0.58 -20.79 24.68
N GLU A 299 0.69 -20.46 24.89
CA GLU A 299 1.56 -21.12 25.87
C GLU A 299 0.99 -20.97 27.28
N ALA A 300 0.52 -19.78 27.64
CA ALA A 300 -0.09 -19.53 28.94
C ALA A 300 -1.29 -20.45 29.20
N LEU A 301 -2.13 -20.77 28.20
CA LEU A 301 -3.24 -21.75 28.33
C LEU A 301 -2.79 -23.17 28.61
N SER A 302 -1.61 -23.54 28.13
CA SER A 302 -1.06 -24.90 28.27
C SER A 302 -0.33 -25.13 29.59
N SER A 303 -0.04 -24.06 30.35
CA SER A 303 0.69 -24.08 31.64
C SER A 303 -0.23 -24.15 32.86
#